data_AF-A0A1H6F0L9-F1
#
_entry.id   AF-A0A1H6F0L9-F1
#
_cell.length_a   1.000
_cell.length_b   1.000
_cell.length_c   1.000
_cell.angle_alpha   90.00
_cell.angle_beta   90.00
_cell.angle_gamma   90.00
#
_symmetry.space_group_name_H-M   'P 1'
#
loop_
_entity.id
_entity.type
_entity.pdbx_description
1 polymer ?
#
loop_
_entity_poly.entity_id
_entity_poly.type
_entity_poly.pdbx_seq_one_letter_code
_entity_poly.pdbx_strand_id
1 'polypeptide(L)'
;MKLARMFIAALALTGMAWSVNMATANAATGSLILHFPDGPDAAIPNPKAGCISPEPVFTSITNRTDVSVAVFQEPGCTGTVVRVVRPGAGPVDIGQGRSVRVPS
;
A
#
# COMPACT_ATOMS: atom_id res chain seq x y z
N MET A 1 -51.24 16.19 39.04
CA MET A 1 -51.55 15.54 37.74
C MET A 1 -51.66 16.65 36.70
N LYS A 2 -50.99 16.69 35.55
CA LYS A 2 -50.09 15.76 34.85
C LYS A 2 -49.10 16.63 34.06
N LEU A 3 -47.85 16.18 34.08
CA LEU A 3 -46.66 16.83 33.56
C LEU A 3 -46.64 16.91 32.03
N ALA A 4 -45.83 17.85 31.56
CA ALA A 4 -45.55 18.26 30.20
C ALA A 4 -44.98 17.18 29.25
N ARG A 5 -45.27 17.39 27.96
CA ARG A 5 -44.42 17.21 26.75
C ARG A 5 -43.69 15.88 26.55
N MET A 6 -43.97 15.22 25.43
CA MET A 6 -42.93 14.50 24.68
C MET A 6 -43.32 14.40 23.19
N PHE A 7 -42.69 15.24 22.37
CA PHE A 7 -42.55 15.02 20.92
C PHE A 7 -41.34 14.12 20.74
N ILE A 8 -41.53 12.91 20.21
CA ILE A 8 -40.43 12.03 19.80
C ILE A 8 -40.22 12.24 18.31
N ALA A 9 -39.14 12.95 17.97
CA ALA A 9 -38.65 13.09 16.61
C ALA A 9 -38.02 11.77 16.15
N ALA A 10 -38.51 11.23 15.04
CA ALA A 10 -37.93 10.09 14.36
C ALA A 10 -36.65 10.51 13.62
N LEU A 11 -35.48 10.04 14.09
CA LEU A 11 -34.21 10.18 13.37
C LEU A 11 -34.01 8.96 12.47
N ALA A 12 -34.22 9.16 11.18
CA ALA A 12 -33.88 8.19 10.14
C ALA A 12 -32.35 8.03 10.06
N LEU A 13 -31.84 6.84 10.36
CA LEU A 13 -30.46 6.44 10.11
C LEU A 13 -30.30 6.05 8.63
N THR A 14 -30.07 7.01 7.75
CA THR A 14 -29.51 6.75 6.42
C THR A 14 -28.00 6.55 6.55
N GLY A 15 -27.60 5.34 6.92
CA GLY A 15 -26.21 4.90 6.86
C GLY A 15 -25.79 4.74 5.41
N MET A 16 -25.00 5.69 4.91
CA MET A 16 -24.46 5.74 3.56
C MET A 16 -23.76 4.41 3.20
N ALA A 17 -24.19 3.79 2.10
CA ALA A 17 -23.48 2.68 1.49
C ALA A 17 -22.13 3.21 0.96
N TRP A 18 -21.03 2.82 1.60
CA TRP A 18 -19.69 3.08 1.09
C TRP A 18 -19.51 2.17 -0.13
N SER A 19 -19.73 2.72 -1.31
CA SER A 19 -19.35 2.07 -2.56
C SER A 19 -17.84 1.96 -2.60
N VAL A 20 -17.29 0.82 -2.17
CA VAL A 20 -15.89 0.48 -2.43
C VAL A 20 -15.76 0.27 -3.94
N ASN A 21 -15.26 1.31 -4.61
CA ASN A 21 -14.87 1.21 -6.01
C ASN A 21 -13.63 0.30 -6.04
N MET A 22 -13.85 -1.02 -6.16
CA MET A 22 -12.79 -1.98 -6.39
C MET A 22 -12.32 -1.79 -7.83
N ALA A 23 -11.51 -0.75 -8.06
CA ALA A 23 -10.71 -0.67 -9.26
C ALA A 23 -9.92 -1.98 -9.36
N THR A 24 -10.11 -2.72 -10.44
CA THR A 24 -9.30 -3.89 -10.74
C THR A 24 -7.85 -3.41 -10.86
N ALA A 25 -7.09 -3.58 -9.80
CA ALA A 25 -5.66 -3.32 -9.74
C ALA A 25 -4.98 -4.08 -10.88
N ASN A 26 -4.57 -3.38 -11.94
CA ASN A 26 -3.75 -3.99 -12.97
C ASN A 26 -2.42 -4.40 -12.33
N ALA A 27 -1.98 -5.63 -12.55
CA ALA A 27 -0.67 -6.06 -12.08
C ALA A 27 0.41 -5.41 -12.95
N ALA A 28 1.51 -4.98 -12.33
CA ALA A 28 2.68 -4.58 -13.09
C ALA A 28 3.27 -5.79 -13.80
N THR A 29 3.87 -5.59 -14.96
CA THR A 29 4.56 -6.65 -15.70
C THR A 29 6.03 -6.66 -15.33
N GLY A 30 6.61 -7.83 -15.08
CA GLY A 30 8.03 -8.01 -14.75
C GLY A 30 8.24 -8.44 -13.30
N SER A 31 9.40 -8.12 -12.70
CA SER A 31 9.73 -8.58 -11.34
C SER A 31 10.19 -7.46 -10.43
N LEU A 32 9.62 -7.40 -9.23
CA LEU A 32 10.10 -6.55 -8.15
C LEU A 32 10.95 -7.39 -7.19
N ILE A 33 12.17 -6.98 -6.90
CA ILE A 33 13.09 -7.73 -6.05
C ILE A 33 13.43 -6.88 -4.82
N LEU A 34 13.21 -7.43 -3.64
CA LEU A 34 13.54 -6.81 -2.35
C LEU A 34 14.78 -7.49 -1.78
N HIS A 35 15.76 -6.70 -1.37
CA HIS A 35 17.01 -7.19 -0.82
C HIS A 35 17.05 -6.97 0.70
N PHE A 36 17.29 -8.04 1.44
CA PHE A 36 17.35 -8.01 2.91
C PHE A 36 18.81 -8.12 3.37
N PRO A 37 19.22 -7.39 4.41
CA PRO A 37 20.63 -7.35 4.82
C PRO A 37 21.17 -8.71 5.25
N ASP A 38 20.34 -9.51 5.92
CA ASP A 38 20.74 -10.78 6.54
C ASP A 38 19.93 -11.98 6.01
N GLY A 39 19.30 -11.85 4.83
CA GLY A 39 18.35 -12.84 4.32
C GLY A 39 18.37 -13.01 2.80
N PRO A 40 17.65 -14.00 2.29
CA PRO A 40 17.50 -14.18 0.85
C PRO A 40 16.67 -13.05 0.25
N ASP A 41 16.98 -12.68 -0.99
CA ASP A 41 16.17 -11.74 -1.75
C ASP A 41 14.75 -12.29 -1.98
N ALA A 42 13.74 -11.41 -1.90
CA ALA A 42 12.38 -11.74 -2.28
C ALA A 42 12.06 -11.21 -3.68
N ALA A 43 11.92 -12.11 -4.64
CA ALA A 43 11.44 -11.79 -5.98
C ALA A 43 9.92 -11.95 -6.07
N ILE A 44 9.23 -10.86 -6.42
CA ILE A 44 7.78 -10.79 -6.58
C ILE A 44 7.47 -10.63 -8.07
N PRO A 45 7.13 -11.72 -8.78
CA PRO A 45 6.78 -11.66 -10.19
C PRO A 45 5.39 -11.06 -10.37
N ASN A 46 5.26 -10.22 -11.41
CA ASN A 46 4.08 -9.48 -11.81
C ASN A 46 3.29 -8.93 -10.61
N PRO A 47 3.91 -8.03 -9.81
CA PRO A 47 3.32 -7.61 -8.55
C PRO A 47 2.00 -6.88 -8.81
N LYS A 48 0.95 -7.28 -8.10
CA LYS A 48 -0.35 -6.62 -8.17
C LYS A 48 -0.25 -5.21 -7.62
N ALA A 49 -1.03 -4.29 -8.19
CA ALA A 49 -1.16 -2.97 -7.59
C ALA A 49 -1.70 -3.07 -6.16
N GLY A 50 -1.22 -2.19 -5.29
CA GLY A 50 -1.51 -2.23 -3.88
C GLY A 50 -0.28 -1.98 -3.02
N CYS A 51 -0.39 -2.37 -1.75
CA CYS A 51 0.71 -2.25 -0.81
C CYS A 51 1.30 -3.63 -0.49
N ILE A 52 2.62 -3.73 -0.59
CA ILE A 52 3.39 -4.90 -0.20
C ILE A 52 4.13 -4.50 1.08
N SER A 53 3.88 -5.19 2.19
CA SER A 53 4.57 -4.97 3.47
C SER A 53 5.40 -6.20 3.83
N PRO A 54 6.63 -6.30 3.32
CA PRO A 54 7.51 -7.42 3.60
C PRO A 54 8.03 -7.36 5.05
N GLU A 55 8.26 -8.53 5.65
CA GLU A 55 9.02 -8.68 6.88
C GLU A 55 10.09 -9.75 6.64
N PRO A 56 11.37 -9.53 7.02
CA PRO A 56 11.93 -8.40 7.79
C PRO A 56 12.09 -7.09 6.98
N VAL A 57 12.75 -6.08 7.53
CA VAL A 57 13.04 -4.80 6.84
C VAL A 57 14.01 -5.04 5.68
N PHE A 58 13.71 -4.51 4.49
CA PHE A 58 14.60 -4.57 3.33
C PHE A 58 15.43 -3.29 3.21
N THR A 59 16.63 -3.38 2.64
CA THR A 59 17.60 -2.26 2.62
C THR A 59 17.86 -1.71 1.23
N SER A 60 17.61 -2.52 0.19
CA SER A 60 17.64 -2.10 -1.20
C SER A 60 16.58 -2.81 -2.02
N ILE A 61 16.32 -2.28 -3.21
CA ILE A 61 15.24 -2.76 -4.09
C ILE A 61 15.66 -2.66 -5.55
N THR A 62 15.32 -3.69 -6.32
CA THR A 62 15.46 -3.72 -7.77
C THR A 62 14.08 -3.81 -8.40
N ASN A 63 13.72 -2.79 -9.17
CA ASN A 63 12.45 -2.72 -9.89
C ASN A 63 12.68 -3.09 -11.35
N ARG A 64 12.48 -4.36 -11.71
CA ARG A 64 12.44 -4.83 -13.11
C ARG A 64 11.01 -4.90 -13.65
N THR A 65 10.11 -4.10 -13.09
CA THR A 65 8.75 -3.97 -13.62
C THR A 65 8.65 -2.84 -14.64
N ASP A 66 7.51 -2.72 -15.29
CA ASP A 66 7.13 -1.65 -16.22
C ASP A 66 6.57 -0.38 -15.55
N VAL A 67 6.38 -0.38 -14.23
CA VAL A 67 5.84 0.77 -13.47
C VAL A 67 6.84 1.29 -12.42
N SER A 68 6.70 2.56 -12.03
CA SER A 68 7.46 3.09 -10.88
C SER A 68 6.81 2.62 -9.58
N VAL A 69 7.63 2.25 -8.60
CA VAL A 69 7.14 1.86 -7.26
C VAL A 69 7.59 2.87 -6.20
N ALA A 70 6.76 3.09 -5.19
CA ALA A 70 7.08 3.98 -4.07
C ALA A 70 7.39 3.16 -2.81
N VAL A 71 8.50 3.48 -2.16
CA VAL A 71 8.96 2.80 -0.94
C VAL A 71 8.70 3.68 0.27
N PHE A 72 8.27 3.06 1.37
CA PHE A 72 7.94 3.71 2.63
C PHE A 72 8.78 3.13 3.77
N GLN A 73 9.08 3.97 4.76
CA GLN A 73 9.75 3.56 6.00
C GLN A 73 8.78 2.93 7.00
N GLU A 74 7.48 3.15 6.82
CA GLU A 74 6.42 2.57 7.64
C GLU A 74 5.73 1.39 6.93
N PRO A 75 5.15 0.44 7.68
CA PRO A 75 4.36 -0.64 7.12
C PRO A 75 3.03 -0.11 6.58
N GLY A 76 2.41 -0.87 5.67
CA GLY A 76 1.08 -0.55 5.14
C GLY A 76 1.05 0.61 4.12
N CYS A 77 2.19 1.03 3.57
CA CYS A 77 2.31 2.12 2.61
C CYS A 77 1.69 3.42 3.12
N THR A 78 1.91 3.65 4.41
CA THR A 78 1.52 4.86 5.12
C THR A 78 2.77 5.69 5.39
N GLY A 79 2.59 6.95 5.78
CA GLY A 79 3.73 7.80 6.15
C GLY A 79 4.55 8.28 4.96
N THR A 80 5.86 8.39 5.17
CA THR A 80 6.75 9.13 4.26
C THR A 80 7.28 8.23 3.16
N VAL A 81 7.13 8.67 1.91
CA VAL A 81 7.81 8.04 0.77
C VAL A 81 9.30 8.36 0.87
N VAL A 82 10.11 7.35 1.11
CA VAL A 82 11.57 7.51 1.17
C VAL A 82 12.22 7.49 -0.20
N ARG A 83 11.62 6.75 -1.13
CA ARG A 83 12.16 6.63 -2.49
C ARG A 83 11.07 6.24 -3.48
N VAL A 84 11.12 6.81 -4.67
CA VAL A 84 10.43 6.28 -5.84
C VAL A 84 11.47 5.61 -6.74
N VAL A 85 11.22 4.36 -7.10
CA VAL A 85 12.14 3.52 -7.88
C VAL A 85 11.53 3.29 -9.25
N ARG A 86 12.19 3.81 -10.28
CA ARG A 86 11.71 3.78 -11.67
C ARG A 86 11.70 2.36 -12.25
N PRO A 87 10.91 2.11 -13.32
CA PRO A 87 10.99 0.89 -14.12
C PRO A 87 12.43 0.59 -14.55
N GLY A 88 12.79 -0.68 -14.52
CA GLY A 88 14.12 -1.16 -14.90
C GLY A 88 15.28 -0.70 -14.01
N ALA A 89 15.02 -0.03 -12.88
CA ALA A 89 16.07 0.50 -12.01
C ALA A 89 16.48 -0.50 -10.91
N GLY A 90 17.76 -0.46 -10.54
CA GLY A 90 18.28 -1.08 -9.32
C GLY A 90 19.46 -2.03 -9.53
N PRO A 91 20.09 -2.50 -8.42
CA PRO A 91 19.66 -2.26 -7.04
C PRO A 91 19.80 -0.80 -6.59
N VAL A 92 18.79 -0.28 -5.89
CA VAL A 92 18.76 1.07 -5.31
C VAL A 92 18.75 0.95 -3.80
N ASP A 93 19.76 1.52 -3.14
CA ASP A 93 19.81 1.61 -1.69
C ASP A 93 18.79 2.63 -1.17
N ILE A 94 18.00 2.21 -0.19
CA ILE A 94 16.91 3.00 0.41
C ILE A 94 17.08 3.17 1.92
N GLY A 95 18.13 2.59 2.51
CA GLY A 95 18.32 2.53 3.95
C GLY A 95 17.40 1.46 4.56
N GLN A 96 16.25 1.86 5.09
CA GLN A 96 15.27 0.94 5.68
C GLN A 96 13.91 1.10 4.99
N GLY A 97 13.49 0.05 4.27
CA GLY A 97 12.17 -0.07 3.68
C GLY A 97 11.29 -1.04 4.47
N ARG A 98 10.05 -0.64 4.77
CA ARG A 98 9.05 -1.47 5.44
C ARG A 98 7.82 -1.76 4.59
N SER A 99 7.57 -0.97 3.55
CA SER A 99 6.55 -1.29 2.56
C SER A 99 6.81 -0.66 1.19
N VAL A 100 6.18 -1.24 0.16
CA VAL A 100 6.28 -0.80 -1.23
C VAL A 100 4.87 -0.70 -1.83
N ARG A 101 4.55 0.45 -2.40
CA ARG A 101 3.32 0.69 -3.17
C ARG A 101 3.60 0.45 -4.64
N VAL A 102 2.82 -0.45 -5.23
CA VAL A 102 2.72 -0.64 -6.68
C VAL A 102 1.48 0.11 -7.16
N PRO A 103 1.59 1.02 -8.15
CA PRO A 103 0.46 1.80 -8.66
C PRO A 103 -0.54 0.91 -9.41
N SER A 104 -1.81 1.30 -9.39
CA SER A 104 -2.93 0.67 -10.10
C SER A 104 -3.08 1.15 -11.52
#